data_AF-A0AB32TUG1-F1
#
_entry.id   AF-A0AB32TUG1-F1
#
_cell.length_a   1.000
_cell.length_b   1.000
_cell.length_c   1.000
_cell.angle_alpha   90.00
_cell.angle_beta   90.00
_cell.angle_gamma   90.00
#
_symmetry.space_group_name_H-M   'P 1'
#
loop_
_entity.id
_entity.type
_entity.pdbx_description
1 polymer ?
#
loop_
_entity_poly.entity_id
_entity_poly.type
_entity_poly.pdbx_seq_one_letter_code
_entity_poly.pdbx_strand_id
1 'polypeptide(L)'
;MEGRVCGLCGNYDGNANNDFTTRTQAVAVQALDFANSWKLSSCPDATLIQDPCAHNPYREAWAQRQCSIITSSVFSACHSQVDPSPFYDACVRDACACDSGGDYECFCTAVTAYAQACNEAGACVAWRSPKICPLFCDYYNPPGECEWHYKPCGAPCMKTCRNPDEQCSNQIPALEGCYPQCPQEQPVFDEDNMKCVKQEECGCFVDMEHYEVGEQVPTTENCQSCMQMPIQ
;
A
#
# COMPACT_ATOMS: atom_id res chain seq x y z
N MET A 1 -22.33 -5.92 5.90
CA MET A 1 -22.16 -4.47 6.10
C MET A 1 -22.65 -3.65 4.90
N GLU A 2 -23.21 -4.29 3.87
CA GLU A 2 -23.68 -3.62 2.64
C GLU A 2 -24.73 -2.54 2.91
N GLY A 3 -24.63 -1.43 2.17
CA GLY A 3 -25.57 -0.31 2.24
C GLY A 3 -25.54 0.52 3.53
N ARG A 4 -24.52 0.35 4.38
CA ARG A 4 -24.39 1.07 5.68
C ARG A 4 -23.34 2.17 5.69
N VAL A 5 -22.68 2.41 4.57
CA VAL A 5 -21.66 3.44 4.42
C VAL A 5 -22.13 4.47 3.41
N CYS A 6 -21.49 5.63 3.41
CA CYS A 6 -21.67 6.69 2.45
C CYS A 6 -20.39 7.51 2.36
N GLY A 7 -20.19 8.24 1.28
CA GLY A 7 -19.00 9.06 1.07
C GLY A 7 -18.48 8.94 -0.36
N LEU A 8 -17.21 9.29 -0.53
CA LEU A 8 -16.54 9.23 -1.84
C LEU A 8 -16.39 7.81 -2.39
N CYS A 9 -16.41 6.79 -1.52
CA CYS A 9 -16.33 5.38 -1.91
C CYS A 9 -17.71 4.73 -2.16
N GLY A 10 -18.76 5.53 -2.35
CA GLY A 10 -20.11 5.03 -2.60
C GLY A 10 -20.81 4.52 -1.33
N ASN A 11 -21.82 3.68 -1.52
CA ASN A 11 -22.66 3.16 -0.44
C ASN A 11 -22.45 1.66 -0.14
N TYR A 12 -21.60 1.00 -0.94
CA TYR A 12 -21.28 -0.42 -0.82
C TYR A 12 -22.52 -1.33 -0.84
N ASP A 13 -23.45 -1.11 -1.76
CA ASP A 13 -24.64 -1.96 -1.96
C ASP A 13 -24.55 -2.89 -3.19
N GLY A 14 -23.42 -2.85 -3.92
CA GLY A 14 -23.18 -3.62 -5.13
C GLY A 14 -23.73 -3.00 -6.43
N ASN A 15 -24.32 -1.80 -6.38
CA ASN A 15 -24.88 -1.11 -7.53
C ASN A 15 -24.11 0.19 -7.86
N ALA A 16 -23.12 0.09 -8.73
CA ALA A 16 -22.30 1.25 -9.15
C ALA A 16 -23.10 2.44 -9.72
N ASN A 17 -24.35 2.24 -10.18
CA ASN A 17 -25.18 3.32 -10.73
C ASN A 17 -25.67 4.34 -9.69
N ASN A 18 -25.57 4.02 -8.40
CA ASN A 18 -25.97 4.94 -7.32
C ASN A 18 -24.80 5.37 -6.42
N ASP A 19 -23.57 4.98 -6.73
CA ASP A 19 -22.40 5.34 -5.92
C ASP A 19 -22.18 6.86 -5.85
N PHE A 20 -22.62 7.60 -6.87
CA PHE A 20 -22.63 9.07 -6.86
C PHE A 20 -23.81 9.66 -6.07
N THR A 21 -24.13 9.06 -4.93
CA THR A 21 -25.11 9.62 -3.99
C THR A 21 -24.47 10.74 -3.16
N THR A 22 -25.03 11.94 -3.27
CA THR A 22 -24.56 13.13 -2.56
C THR A 22 -24.91 13.07 -1.06
N ARG A 23 -24.32 13.99 -0.27
CA ARG A 23 -24.67 14.15 1.15
C ARG A 23 -26.17 14.41 1.39
N THR A 24 -26.89 14.98 0.42
CA THR A 24 -28.34 15.22 0.50
C THR A 24 -29.17 14.06 -0.03
N GLN A 25 -28.58 12.87 -0.24
CA GLN A 25 -29.23 11.66 -0.75
C GLN A 25 -29.76 11.76 -2.18
N ALA A 26 -29.26 12.73 -2.97
CA ALA A 26 -29.56 12.82 -4.40
C ALA A 26 -28.49 12.08 -5.20
N VAL A 27 -28.88 11.33 -6.23
CA VAL A 27 -27.91 10.70 -7.15
C VAL A 27 -27.45 11.75 -8.15
N ALA A 28 -26.17 12.13 -8.08
CA ALA A 28 -25.54 13.06 -9.01
C ALA A 28 -25.12 12.35 -10.29
N VAL A 29 -25.22 13.06 -11.43
CA VAL A 29 -24.75 12.57 -12.74
C VAL A 29 -23.26 12.84 -12.91
N GLN A 30 -22.77 13.97 -12.38
CA GLN A 30 -21.39 14.39 -12.52
C GLN A 30 -20.58 14.03 -11.27
N ALA A 31 -19.40 13.44 -11.47
CA ALA A 31 -18.47 13.11 -10.40
C ALA A 31 -18.07 14.34 -9.57
N LEU A 32 -17.97 15.53 -10.20
CA LEU A 32 -17.61 16.77 -9.53
C LEU A 32 -18.68 17.24 -8.54
N ASP A 33 -19.95 17.19 -8.94
CA ASP A 33 -21.09 17.52 -8.06
C ASP A 33 -21.16 16.55 -6.88
N PHE A 34 -20.97 15.26 -7.15
CA PHE A 34 -20.86 14.22 -6.13
C PHE A 34 -19.74 14.51 -5.14
N ALA A 35 -18.50 14.70 -5.62
CA ALA A 35 -17.34 14.89 -4.78
C ALA A 35 -17.41 16.18 -3.95
N ASN A 36 -17.84 17.29 -4.55
CA ASN A 36 -18.00 18.57 -3.86
C ASN A 36 -19.08 18.51 -2.76
N SER A 37 -20.09 17.64 -2.90
CA SER A 37 -21.12 17.46 -1.87
C SER A 37 -20.58 16.82 -0.57
N TRP A 38 -19.41 16.17 -0.62
CA TRP A 38 -18.81 15.46 0.50
C TRP A 38 -17.78 16.26 1.29
N LYS A 39 -17.46 17.50 0.90
CA LYS A 39 -16.51 18.35 1.64
C LYS A 39 -16.95 18.59 3.10
N LEU A 40 -15.99 18.58 4.03
CA LEU A 40 -16.27 18.75 5.47
C LEU A 40 -16.31 20.22 5.90
N SER A 41 -15.51 21.06 5.24
CA SER A 41 -15.31 22.47 5.58
C SER A 41 -15.82 23.39 4.47
N SER A 42 -15.77 24.70 4.72
CA SER A 42 -16.10 25.74 3.75
C SER A 42 -15.03 25.93 2.66
N CYS A 43 -14.32 24.86 2.29
CA CYS A 43 -13.37 24.90 1.18
C CYS A 43 -14.08 25.23 -0.14
N PRO A 44 -13.39 25.91 -1.07
CA PRO A 44 -13.88 26.10 -2.43
C PRO A 44 -14.26 24.78 -3.07
N ASP A 45 -15.24 24.80 -3.96
CA ASP A 45 -15.54 23.64 -4.79
C ASP A 45 -14.35 23.34 -5.71
N ALA A 46 -14.04 22.06 -5.83
CA ALA A 46 -13.13 21.61 -6.86
C ALA A 46 -13.70 21.99 -8.23
N THR A 47 -12.81 22.35 -9.13
CA THR A 47 -13.14 22.51 -10.55
C THR A 47 -12.53 21.35 -11.30
N LEU A 48 -13.12 20.98 -12.44
CA LEU A 48 -12.53 19.98 -13.31
C LEU A 48 -11.14 20.47 -13.74
N ILE A 49 -10.10 19.81 -13.23
CA ILE A 49 -8.75 19.99 -13.71
C ILE A 49 -8.76 19.46 -15.14
N GLN A 50 -8.57 20.38 -16.08
CA GLN A 50 -8.35 20.07 -17.49
C GLN A 50 -7.23 19.01 -17.61
N ASP A 51 -7.22 18.27 -18.71
CA ASP A 51 -6.21 17.24 -19.00
C ASP A 51 -4.78 17.74 -18.64
N PRO A 52 -4.08 17.09 -17.67
CA PRO A 52 -2.75 17.50 -17.26
C PRO A 52 -1.75 17.48 -18.41
N CYS A 53 -1.91 16.58 -19.38
CA CYS A 53 -1.04 16.55 -20.55
C CYS A 53 -1.31 17.72 -21.50
N ALA A 54 -2.54 18.25 -21.56
CA ALA A 54 -2.84 19.48 -22.28
C ALA A 54 -2.22 20.72 -21.62
N HIS A 55 -2.05 20.71 -20.29
CA HIS A 55 -1.38 21.77 -19.52
C HIS A 55 0.14 21.68 -19.64
N ASN A 56 0.64 20.46 -19.63
CA ASN A 56 2.06 20.13 -19.67
C ASN A 56 2.42 19.28 -20.91
N PRO A 57 2.22 19.80 -22.15
CA PRO A 57 2.39 19.01 -23.37
C PRO A 57 3.83 18.53 -23.58
N TYR A 58 4.82 19.21 -22.98
CA TYR A 58 6.22 18.79 -23.02
C TYR A 58 6.48 17.48 -22.24
N ARG A 59 5.56 17.06 -21.37
CA ARG A 59 5.65 15.83 -20.56
C ARG A 59 4.97 14.63 -21.22
N GLU A 60 4.02 14.87 -22.12
CA GLU A 60 3.14 13.84 -22.69
C GLU A 60 3.91 12.67 -23.32
N ALA A 61 4.91 12.97 -24.16
CA ALA A 61 5.71 11.94 -24.83
C ALA A 61 6.50 11.06 -23.83
N TRP A 62 6.98 11.65 -22.74
CA TRP A 62 7.65 10.90 -21.67
C TRP A 62 6.64 10.04 -20.90
N ALA A 63 5.50 10.62 -20.51
CA ALA A 63 4.44 9.94 -19.78
C ALA A 63 3.92 8.71 -20.56
N GLN A 64 3.52 8.89 -21.82
CA GLN A 64 3.06 7.79 -22.69
C GLN A 64 4.12 6.70 -22.83
N ARG A 65 5.38 7.09 -23.03
CA ARG A 65 6.49 6.12 -23.17
C ARG A 65 6.70 5.31 -21.90
N GLN A 66 6.76 5.94 -20.73
CA GLN A 66 6.99 5.20 -19.47
C GLN A 66 5.77 4.34 -19.13
N CYS A 67 4.56 4.90 -19.19
CA CYS A 67 3.31 4.21 -18.88
C CYS A 67 3.00 3.04 -19.83
N SER A 68 3.59 3.01 -21.03
CA SER A 68 3.44 1.89 -21.97
C SER A 68 3.88 0.53 -21.41
N ILE A 69 4.62 0.50 -20.29
CA ILE A 69 4.91 -0.75 -19.58
C ILE A 69 3.63 -1.50 -19.19
N ILE A 70 2.57 -0.79 -18.78
CA ILE A 70 1.28 -1.34 -18.35
C ILE A 70 0.63 -2.17 -19.47
N THR A 71 0.75 -1.73 -20.72
CA THR A 71 0.20 -2.41 -21.90
C THR A 71 1.23 -3.28 -22.63
N SER A 72 2.47 -3.34 -22.14
CA SER A 72 3.54 -4.13 -22.74
C SER A 72 3.45 -5.62 -22.39
N SER A 73 4.33 -6.43 -23.00
CA SER A 73 4.46 -7.85 -22.68
C SER A 73 4.89 -8.14 -21.23
N VAL A 74 5.38 -7.15 -20.48
CA VAL A 74 5.72 -7.33 -19.05
C VAL A 74 4.49 -7.76 -18.24
N PHE A 75 3.32 -7.20 -18.55
CA PHE A 75 2.06 -7.48 -17.86
C PHE A 75 1.13 -8.43 -18.64
N SER A 76 1.61 -9.12 -19.68
CA SER A 76 0.74 -9.92 -20.56
C SER A 76 -0.02 -11.04 -19.83
N ALA A 77 0.53 -11.57 -18.73
CA ALA A 77 -0.13 -12.58 -17.90
C ALA A 77 -1.36 -12.03 -17.14
N CYS A 78 -1.43 -10.71 -16.95
CA CYS A 78 -2.50 -10.02 -16.23
C CYS A 78 -3.54 -9.39 -17.17
N HIS A 79 -3.19 -9.05 -18.41
CA HIS A 79 -4.09 -8.35 -19.34
C HIS A 79 -5.45 -9.01 -19.55
N SER A 80 -5.53 -10.34 -19.43
CA SER A 80 -6.80 -11.09 -19.54
C SER A 80 -7.65 -11.08 -18.27
N GLN A 81 -7.08 -10.63 -17.14
CA GLN A 81 -7.70 -10.65 -15.80
C GLN A 81 -8.08 -9.23 -15.35
N VAL A 82 -7.25 -8.24 -15.68
CA VAL A 82 -7.46 -6.83 -15.36
C VAL A 82 -7.22 -5.97 -16.60
N ASP A 83 -8.23 -5.19 -17.02
CA ASP A 83 -8.11 -4.26 -18.14
C ASP A 83 -7.03 -3.20 -17.85
N PRO A 84 -5.95 -3.12 -18.65
CA PRO A 84 -4.87 -2.16 -18.46
C PRO A 84 -5.28 -0.71 -18.79
N SER A 85 -6.34 -0.50 -19.58
CA SER A 85 -6.69 0.80 -20.16
C SER A 85 -6.89 1.91 -19.11
N PRO A 86 -7.73 1.75 -18.06
CA PRO A 86 -7.90 2.79 -17.05
C PRO A 86 -6.62 3.07 -16.25
N PHE A 87 -5.76 2.07 -16.04
CA PHE A 87 -4.48 2.24 -15.34
C PHE A 87 -3.45 2.96 -16.20
N TYR A 88 -3.41 2.67 -17.51
CA TYR A 88 -2.57 3.39 -18.46
C TYR A 88 -2.97 4.87 -18.53
N ASP A 89 -4.27 5.16 -18.67
CA ASP A 89 -4.78 6.53 -18.74
C ASP A 89 -4.49 7.31 -17.44
N ALA A 90 -4.69 6.67 -16.27
CA ALA A 90 -4.33 7.25 -14.99
C ALA A 90 -2.83 7.55 -14.90
N CYS A 91 -1.98 6.58 -15.26
CA CYS A 91 -0.53 6.74 -15.27
C CYS A 91 -0.09 7.92 -16.15
N VAL A 92 -0.62 8.05 -17.36
CA VAL A 92 -0.27 9.14 -18.28
C VAL A 92 -0.67 10.48 -17.69
N ARG A 93 -1.88 10.60 -17.16
CA ARG A 93 -2.36 11.83 -16.52
C ARG A 93 -1.49 12.22 -15.31
N ASP A 94 -1.18 11.27 -14.43
CA ASP A 94 -0.39 11.54 -13.22
C ASP A 94 1.05 11.92 -13.56
N ALA A 95 1.67 11.21 -14.52
CA ALA A 95 3.00 11.53 -15.02
C ALA A 95 3.07 12.93 -15.69
N CYS A 96 1.99 13.38 -16.34
CA CYS A 96 1.88 14.74 -16.87
C CYS A 96 1.61 15.79 -15.78
N ALA A 97 0.92 15.43 -14.70
CA ALA A 97 0.59 16.34 -13.60
C ALA A 97 1.76 16.60 -12.65
N CYS A 98 2.67 15.62 -12.47
CA CYS A 98 3.83 15.77 -11.60
C CYS A 98 4.94 16.57 -12.29
N ASP A 99 4.80 17.90 -12.33
CA ASP A 99 5.68 18.84 -13.05
C ASP A 99 6.69 19.61 -12.17
N SER A 100 6.59 19.45 -10.86
CA SER A 100 7.43 20.13 -9.86
C SER A 100 8.61 19.28 -9.36
N GLY A 101 8.87 18.16 -10.03
CA GLY A 101 9.78 17.10 -9.58
C GLY A 101 9.01 15.90 -9.04
N GLY A 102 9.69 14.75 -8.89
CA GLY A 102 9.02 13.51 -8.45
C GLY A 102 8.27 12.77 -9.57
N ASP A 103 8.47 13.16 -10.84
CA ASP A 103 7.87 12.55 -12.03
C ASP A 103 7.95 11.03 -12.03
N TYR A 104 9.10 10.52 -11.60
CA TYR A 104 9.39 9.10 -11.51
C TYR A 104 8.59 8.42 -10.40
N GLU A 105 8.33 9.11 -9.29
CA GLU A 105 7.52 8.61 -8.18
C GLU A 105 6.05 8.45 -8.59
N CYS A 106 5.48 9.44 -9.30
CA CYS A 106 4.10 9.36 -9.80
C CYS A 106 3.93 8.22 -10.81
N PHE A 107 4.87 8.10 -11.76
CA PHE A 107 4.92 6.97 -12.68
C PHE A 107 4.99 5.63 -11.93
N CYS A 108 5.94 5.48 -10.99
CA CYS A 108 6.13 4.22 -10.27
C CYS A 108 4.90 3.85 -9.42
N THR A 109 4.27 4.83 -8.77
CA THR A 109 3.05 4.62 -7.98
C THR A 109 1.90 4.14 -8.88
N ALA A 110 1.71 4.74 -10.05
CA ALA A 110 0.67 4.33 -10.98
C ALA A 110 0.87 2.91 -11.52
N VAL A 111 2.12 2.52 -11.86
CA VAL A 111 2.42 1.14 -12.29
C VAL A 111 2.28 0.15 -11.13
N THR A 112 2.65 0.55 -9.91
CA THR A 112 2.46 -0.26 -8.69
C THR A 112 0.98 -0.58 -8.47
N ALA A 113 0.09 0.39 -8.66
CA ALA A 113 -1.36 0.17 -8.54
C ALA A 113 -1.87 -0.89 -9.53
N TYR A 114 -1.38 -0.88 -10.78
CA TYR A 114 -1.73 -1.92 -11.74
C TYR A 114 -1.15 -3.29 -11.35
N ALA A 115 0.10 -3.33 -10.90
CA ALA A 115 0.72 -4.57 -10.42
C ALA A 115 -0.01 -5.16 -9.20
N GLN A 116 -0.51 -4.32 -8.30
CA GLN A 116 -1.33 -4.74 -7.17
C GLN A 116 -2.66 -5.34 -7.64
N ALA A 117 -3.38 -4.67 -8.54
CA ALA A 117 -4.62 -5.21 -9.11
C ALA A 117 -4.39 -6.55 -9.81
N CYS A 118 -3.27 -6.70 -10.52
CA CYS A 118 -2.84 -7.97 -11.10
C CYS A 118 -2.61 -9.04 -10.03
N ASN A 119 -1.90 -8.71 -8.95
CA ASN A 119 -1.64 -9.66 -7.86
C ASN A 119 -2.93 -10.14 -7.20
N GLU A 120 -3.86 -9.22 -6.93
CA GLU A 120 -5.18 -9.52 -6.36
C GLU A 120 -6.03 -10.39 -7.29
N ALA A 121 -5.88 -10.24 -8.61
CA ALA A 121 -6.50 -11.10 -9.60
C ALA A 121 -5.83 -12.49 -9.75
N GLY A 122 -4.64 -12.70 -9.15
CA GLY A 122 -3.88 -13.95 -9.23
C GLY A 122 -2.75 -13.95 -10.26
N ALA A 123 -2.41 -12.80 -10.83
CA ALA A 123 -1.27 -12.59 -11.73
C ALA A 123 -0.12 -11.84 -11.03
N CYS A 124 0.82 -12.59 -10.47
CA CYS A 124 2.04 -12.01 -9.90
C CYS A 124 2.99 -11.54 -11.02
N VAL A 125 3.31 -10.24 -11.08
CA VAL A 125 4.19 -9.65 -12.10
C VAL A 125 5.39 -8.95 -11.46
N ALA A 126 6.60 -9.44 -11.72
CA ALA A 126 7.84 -8.77 -11.34
C ALA A 126 8.25 -7.76 -12.41
N TRP A 127 7.81 -6.51 -12.27
CA TRP A 127 7.93 -5.47 -13.31
C TRP A 127 9.09 -4.48 -13.08
N ARG A 128 9.56 -4.36 -11.83
CA ARG A 128 10.68 -3.47 -11.48
C ARG A 128 12.00 -3.97 -12.05
N SER A 129 12.90 -3.04 -12.36
CA SER A 129 14.26 -3.31 -12.81
C SER A 129 15.22 -2.22 -12.34
N PRO A 130 16.56 -2.39 -12.44
CA PRO A 130 17.51 -1.33 -12.11
C PRO A 130 17.31 0.00 -12.86
N LYS A 131 16.57 -0.02 -13.98
CA LYS A 131 16.25 1.18 -14.79
C LYS A 131 14.80 1.66 -14.63
N ILE A 132 13.91 0.82 -14.09
CA ILE A 132 12.47 1.09 -14.00
C ILE A 132 12.05 0.82 -12.56
N CYS A 133 11.78 1.88 -11.82
CA CYS A 133 11.32 1.88 -10.43
C CYS A 133 12.16 0.97 -9.52
N PRO A 134 13.50 1.14 -9.46
CA PRO A 134 14.36 0.29 -8.66
C PRO A 134 13.99 0.35 -7.18
N LEU A 135 14.12 -0.78 -6.50
CA LEU A 135 13.90 -0.94 -5.08
C LEU A 135 15.16 -1.54 -4.45
N PHE A 136 15.61 -0.97 -3.32
CA PHE A 136 16.90 -1.28 -2.69
C PHE A 136 16.69 -2.08 -1.40
N CYS A 137 16.12 -3.28 -1.49
CA CYS A 137 15.86 -4.10 -0.29
C CYS A 137 17.13 -4.56 0.42
N ASP A 138 18.25 -4.63 -0.31
CA ASP A 138 19.56 -4.95 0.24
C ASP A 138 20.13 -3.87 1.17
N TYR A 139 19.57 -2.65 1.14
CA TYR A 139 19.88 -1.60 2.10
C TYR A 139 19.66 -2.03 3.55
N TYR A 140 18.68 -2.91 3.79
CA TYR A 140 18.34 -3.39 5.13
C TYR A 140 19.19 -4.58 5.58
N ASN A 141 20.03 -5.13 4.71
CA ASN A 141 20.90 -6.25 5.07
C ASN A 141 22.06 -5.79 5.95
N PRO A 142 22.33 -6.48 7.08
CA PRO A 142 23.59 -6.33 7.78
C PRO A 142 24.80 -6.67 6.88
N PRO A 143 25.99 -6.11 7.14
CA PRO A 143 27.17 -6.40 6.34
C PRO A 143 27.50 -7.90 6.30
N GLY A 144 27.49 -8.47 5.10
CA GLY A 144 27.79 -9.90 4.89
C GLY A 144 26.58 -10.82 4.96
N GLU A 145 25.39 -10.27 5.21
CA GLU A 145 24.14 -11.02 5.28
C GLU A 145 23.23 -10.68 4.09
N CYS A 146 22.22 -11.51 3.86
CA CYS A 146 21.29 -11.40 2.74
C CYS A 146 19.92 -11.89 3.19
N GLU A 147 19.28 -11.12 4.06
CA GLU A 147 18.02 -11.46 4.72
C GLU A 147 16.82 -10.79 4.04
N TRP A 148 16.99 -9.53 3.63
CA TRP A 148 15.95 -8.72 3.02
C TRP A 148 15.90 -8.89 1.51
N HIS A 149 14.73 -9.31 1.03
CA HIS A 149 14.50 -9.58 -0.38
C HIS A 149 13.26 -8.87 -0.89
N TYR A 150 13.34 -8.38 -2.12
CA TYR A 150 12.18 -7.90 -2.86
C TYR A 150 11.22 -9.06 -3.15
N LYS A 151 9.97 -8.90 -2.72
CA LYS A 151 8.86 -9.78 -3.07
C LYS A 151 7.85 -8.98 -3.89
N PRO A 152 7.76 -9.19 -5.22
CA PRO A 152 6.89 -8.40 -6.10
C PRO A 152 5.40 -8.52 -5.78
N CYS A 153 5.03 -9.56 -5.03
CA CYS A 153 3.65 -9.98 -4.81
C CYS A 153 3.39 -10.31 -3.33
N GLY A 154 4.24 -9.78 -2.44
CA GLY A 154 4.24 -10.06 -1.01
C GLY A 154 4.93 -11.35 -0.59
N ALA A 155 5.11 -11.46 0.72
CA ALA A 155 5.59 -12.67 1.37
C ALA A 155 4.41 -13.41 2.02
N PRO A 156 4.53 -14.74 2.23
CA PRO A 156 3.65 -15.46 3.13
C PRO A 156 3.60 -14.81 4.52
N CYS A 157 2.52 -15.07 5.26
CA CYS A 157 2.42 -14.67 6.66
C CYS A 157 3.69 -15.14 7.41
N MET A 158 4.27 -14.24 8.20
CA MET A 158 5.47 -14.54 8.97
C MET A 158 5.22 -14.24 10.45
N LYS A 159 5.97 -14.94 11.28
CA LYS A 159 5.98 -14.72 12.71
C LYS A 159 6.70 -13.41 13.03
N THR A 160 6.01 -12.47 13.65
CA THR A 160 6.61 -11.21 14.13
C THR A 160 6.42 -11.06 15.62
N CYS A 161 7.12 -10.12 16.25
CA CYS A 161 6.89 -9.82 17.66
C CYS A 161 5.45 -9.31 17.93
N ARG A 162 4.83 -8.61 16.97
CA ARG A 162 3.43 -8.15 17.06
C ARG A 162 2.41 -9.22 16.64
N ASN A 163 2.84 -10.23 15.88
CA ASN A 163 2.02 -11.37 15.44
C ASN A 163 2.72 -12.71 15.76
N PRO A 164 2.84 -13.06 17.05
CA PRO A 164 3.58 -14.26 17.47
C PRO A 164 2.88 -15.57 17.09
N ASP A 165 1.58 -15.56 16.82
CA ASP A 165 0.84 -16.76 16.41
C ASP A 165 0.80 -16.96 14.88
N GLU A 166 1.45 -16.08 14.10
CA GLU A 166 1.46 -16.14 12.63
C GLU A 166 0.03 -16.11 12.03
N GLN A 167 -0.86 -15.34 12.64
CA GLN A 167 -2.27 -15.23 12.23
C GLN A 167 -2.50 -13.99 11.38
N CYS A 168 -2.28 -14.11 10.07
CA CYS A 168 -2.60 -13.03 9.13
C CYS A 168 -4.05 -13.12 8.64
N SER A 169 -4.70 -11.96 8.50
CA SER A 169 -6.04 -11.89 7.93
C SER A 169 -5.99 -12.11 6.42
N ASN A 170 -6.83 -13.01 5.91
CA ASN A 170 -7.05 -13.18 4.46
C ASN A 170 -7.68 -11.95 3.80
N GLN A 171 -8.08 -10.93 4.58
CA GLN A 171 -8.60 -9.66 4.07
C GLN A 171 -7.48 -8.69 3.66
N ILE A 172 -6.23 -8.95 4.08
CA ILE A 172 -5.08 -8.13 3.69
C ILE A 172 -4.43 -8.83 2.49
N PRO A 173 -4.46 -8.23 1.29
CA PRO A 173 -3.83 -8.81 0.12
C PRO A 173 -2.31 -8.87 0.34
N ALA A 174 -1.64 -9.78 -0.35
CA ALA A 174 -0.18 -9.82 -0.33
C ALA A 174 0.37 -8.57 -1.05
N LEU A 175 1.14 -7.75 -0.33
CA LEU A 175 1.60 -6.45 -0.80
C LEU A 175 3.02 -6.52 -1.34
N GLU A 176 3.30 -5.84 -2.45
CA GLU A 176 4.66 -5.68 -2.94
C GLU A 176 5.56 -5.02 -1.88
N GLY A 177 6.78 -5.54 -1.67
CA GLY A 177 7.69 -4.91 -0.72
C GLY A 177 9.02 -5.63 -0.51
N CYS A 178 9.79 -5.14 0.46
CA CYS A 178 10.96 -5.80 1.00
C CYS A 178 10.55 -6.61 2.22
N TYR A 179 10.90 -7.88 2.24
CA TYR A 179 10.57 -8.78 3.35
C TYR A 179 11.83 -9.51 3.83
N PRO A 180 12.00 -9.67 5.15
CA PRO A 180 13.10 -10.44 5.71
C PRO A 180 12.85 -11.94 5.53
N GLN A 181 13.93 -12.70 5.44
CA GLN A 181 13.94 -14.15 5.57
C GLN A 181 14.77 -14.52 6.79
N CYS A 182 14.09 -14.59 7.94
CA CYS A 182 14.75 -14.84 9.20
C CYS A 182 15.38 -16.25 9.28
N PRO A 183 16.60 -16.37 9.83
CA PRO A 183 17.27 -17.65 10.00
C PRO A 183 16.56 -18.50 11.07
N GLN A 184 16.82 -19.81 11.08
CA GLN A 184 16.16 -20.73 12.02
C GLN A 184 16.50 -20.44 13.48
N GLU A 185 17.67 -19.86 13.73
CA GLU A 185 18.18 -19.50 15.04
C GLU A 185 17.47 -18.26 15.64
N GLN A 186 16.88 -17.42 14.79
CA GLN A 186 16.18 -16.19 15.13
C GLN A 186 14.92 -16.04 14.26
N PRO A 187 13.93 -16.94 14.38
CA PRO A 187 12.88 -17.10 13.38
C PRO A 187 11.75 -16.04 13.47
N VAL A 188 11.86 -15.06 14.37
CA VAL A 188 10.83 -14.04 14.61
C VAL A 188 11.33 -12.70 14.12
N PHE A 189 10.52 -12.00 13.33
CA PHE A 189 10.87 -10.65 12.90
C PHE A 189 10.40 -9.61 13.93
N ASP A 190 11.35 -8.84 14.47
CA ASP A 190 11.07 -7.64 15.26
C ASP A 190 10.84 -6.47 14.30
N GLU A 191 9.58 -6.08 14.14
CA GLU A 191 9.13 -5.00 13.25
C GLU A 191 9.60 -3.62 13.71
N ASP A 192 9.81 -3.41 15.01
CA ASP A 192 10.19 -2.11 15.56
C ASP A 192 11.71 -1.87 15.41
N ASN A 193 12.51 -2.93 15.56
CA ASN A 193 13.97 -2.88 15.41
C ASN A 193 14.49 -3.31 14.03
N MET A 194 13.61 -3.78 13.14
CA MET A 194 13.93 -4.26 11.79
C MET A 194 14.99 -5.39 11.76
N LYS A 195 14.87 -6.35 12.68
CA LYS A 195 15.82 -7.47 12.83
C LYS A 195 15.12 -8.79 13.11
N CYS A 196 15.78 -9.87 12.73
CA CYS A 196 15.40 -11.20 13.17
C CYS A 196 15.90 -11.44 14.60
N VAL A 197 15.04 -11.94 15.47
CA VAL A 197 15.29 -12.15 16.89
C VAL A 197 14.74 -13.51 17.34
N LYS A 198 15.10 -13.92 18.56
CA LYS A 198 14.42 -15.03 19.22
C LYS A 198 13.07 -14.56 19.77
N GLN A 199 12.12 -15.47 19.90
CA GLN A 199 10.81 -15.18 20.50
C GLN A 199 10.91 -14.51 21.88
N GLU A 200 11.91 -14.92 22.66
CA GLU A 200 12.19 -14.47 24.02
C GLU A 200 12.63 -13.00 24.09
N GLU A 201 13.13 -12.46 22.98
CA GLU A 201 13.71 -11.12 22.85
C GLU A 201 12.68 -10.08 22.41
N CYS A 202 11.46 -10.50 22.02
CA CYS A 202 10.42 -9.61 21.49
C CYS A 202 9.86 -8.58 22.47
N GLY A 203 10.05 -8.76 23.78
CA GLY A 203 9.34 -7.94 24.78
C GLY A 203 7.84 -8.31 24.88
N CYS A 204 6.99 -7.35 25.24
CA CYS A 204 5.53 -7.50 25.22
C CYS A 204 4.83 -6.31 24.59
N PHE A 205 3.55 -6.51 24.27
CA PHE A 205 2.65 -5.45 23.83
C PHE A 205 1.52 -5.30 24.85
N VAL A 206 1.35 -4.10 25.40
CA VAL A 206 0.23 -3.75 26.28
C VAL A 206 -0.47 -2.53 25.69
N ASP A 207 -1.78 -2.64 25.45
CA ASP A 207 -2.59 -1.58 24.82
C ASP A 207 -2.01 -1.02 23.50
N MET A 208 -1.42 -1.92 22.68
CA MET A 208 -0.73 -1.62 21.41
C MET A 208 0.63 -0.92 21.55
N GLU A 209 1.08 -0.59 22.76
CA GLU A 209 2.42 -0.08 23.04
C GLU A 209 3.40 -1.24 23.26
N HIS A 210 4.61 -1.11 22.69
CA HIS A 210 5.70 -2.07 22.83
C HIS A 210 6.52 -1.78 24.08
N TYR A 211 6.89 -2.82 24.80
CA TYR A 211 7.79 -2.77 25.95
C TYR A 211 8.90 -3.78 25.76
N GLU A 212 10.14 -3.32 25.69
CA GLU A 212 11.32 -4.17 25.60
C GLU A 212 11.52 -4.98 26.88
N VAL A 213 12.29 -6.07 26.79
CA VAL A 213 12.66 -6.88 27.96
C VAL A 213 13.38 -6.01 28.98
N GLY A 214 12.82 -5.92 30.19
CA GLY A 214 13.33 -5.09 31.29
C GLY A 214 12.66 -3.72 31.45
N GLU A 215 11.81 -3.29 30.51
CA GLU A 215 11.07 -2.05 30.63
C GLU A 215 9.91 -2.15 31.64
N GLN A 216 9.57 -1.01 32.26
CA GLN A 216 8.44 -0.92 33.17
C GLN A 216 7.13 -0.83 32.38
N VAL A 217 6.23 -1.78 32.63
CA VAL A 217 4.92 -1.85 32.00
C VAL A 217 3.90 -1.17 32.92
N PRO A 218 3.03 -0.28 32.41
CA PRO A 218 1.96 0.32 33.20
C PRO A 218 1.04 -0.76 33.77
N THR A 219 0.61 -0.54 35.02
CA THR A 219 -0.30 -1.43 35.74
C THR A 219 -1.49 -0.64 36.27
N THR A 220 -2.67 -1.27 36.26
CA THR A 220 -3.89 -0.72 36.84
C THR A 220 -3.91 -0.81 38.37
N GLU A 221 -2.97 -1.55 38.97
CA GLU A 221 -2.87 -1.74 40.41
C GLU A 221 -2.00 -0.64 41.05
N ASN A 222 -2.58 0.09 42.02
CA ASN A 222 -1.84 1.12 42.74
C ASN A 222 -0.63 0.53 43.47
N CYS A 223 0.52 1.22 43.37
CA CYS A 223 1.79 0.84 44.01
C CYS A 223 2.43 -0.46 43.49
N GLN A 224 2.03 -0.96 42.32
CA GLN A 224 2.74 -2.04 41.64
C GLN A 224 3.61 -1.48 40.49
N SER A 225 4.72 -2.14 40.22
CA SER A 225 5.55 -1.90 39.04
C SER A 225 5.77 -3.25 38.37
N CYS A 226 5.24 -3.42 37.16
CA CYS A 226 5.53 -4.60 36.35
C CYS A 226 6.77 -4.33 35.52
N MET A 227 7.63 -5.33 35.37
CA MET A 227 8.73 -5.29 34.40
C MET A 227 8.49 -6.39 33.38
N GLN A 228 8.77 -6.09 32.12
CA GLN A 228 8.66 -7.10 31.09
C GLN A 228 9.76 -8.15 31.26
N MET A 229 9.34 -9.41 31.38
CA MET A 229 10.22 -10.56 31.54
C MET A 229 10.34 -11.32 30.20
N PRO A 230 11.48 -11.98 29.91
CA PRO A 230 11.59 -12.87 28.75
C PRO A 230 10.53 -13.98 28.82
N ILE A 231 10.00 -14.37 27.65
CA ILE A 231 9.13 -15.54 27.52
C ILE A 231 10.00 -16.79 27.82
N GLN A 232 9.55 -17.67 28.73
CA GLN A 232 10.26 -18.92 29.11
C GLN A 232 10.05 -20.05 28.11
#